data_AF-A0A1G3J437-F1
#
_entry.id   AF-A0A1G3J437-F1
#
_cell.length_a   1.000
_cell.length_b   1.000
_cell.length_c   1.000
_cell.angle_alpha   90.00
_cell.angle_beta   90.00
_cell.angle_gamma   90.00
#
_symmetry.space_group_name_H-M   'P 1'
#
loop_
_entity.id
_entity.type
_entity.pdbx_description
1 polymer ?
#
loop_
_entity_poly.entity_id
_entity_poly.type
_entity_poly.pdbx_seq_one_letter_code
_entity_poly.pdbx_strand_id
1 'polypeptide(L)'
;MDFFSTFQNDIIGFLVSVLLLILYHAYLRHKVRKDPTYTVQAINRTARRLWVETLMNLGKPDVIAVQTLRNSTMAATFLASTAVLLIMGVLTLSSQSQGSAWQVYNAYGTNHPEVWLMKLLLLLINLFVAFFSFSMAIRIYNHVGFLINVPLSLNHPSLSAKHVAAHLNSAGKYYSIGMRTYYYCVPLVFWLFGPHLMVLATIALIPLLYKHDRAPKVPVTIPRGALDDEPD
;
A
#
# COMPACT_ATOMS: atom_id res chain seq x y z
N MET A 1 -22.37 -24.68 23.28
CA MET A 1 -22.47 -23.83 22.08
C MET A 1 -21.83 -24.60 20.94
N ASP A 2 -22.60 -24.90 19.91
CA ASP A 2 -22.23 -25.91 18.91
C ASP A 2 -20.98 -25.50 18.13
N PHE A 3 -20.03 -26.41 17.97
CA PHE A 3 -18.83 -26.26 17.14
C PHE A 3 -19.14 -25.62 15.78
N PHE A 4 -20.24 -26.05 15.15
CA PHE A 4 -20.71 -25.50 13.89
C PHE A 4 -21.03 -24.00 13.98
N SER A 5 -21.59 -23.52 15.09
CA SER A 5 -21.97 -22.11 15.27
C SER A 5 -20.74 -21.18 15.39
N THR A 6 -19.72 -21.57 16.16
CA THR A 6 -18.51 -20.74 16.30
C THR A 6 -17.65 -20.78 15.04
N PHE A 7 -17.56 -21.93 14.38
CA PHE A 7 -16.82 -22.08 13.12
C PHE A 7 -17.48 -21.28 11.99
N GLN A 8 -18.81 -21.34 11.92
CA GLN A 8 -19.60 -20.51 11.00
C GLN A 8 -19.36 -19.02 11.26
N ASN A 9 -19.28 -18.56 12.51
CA ASN A 9 -19.01 -17.15 12.83
C ASN A 9 -17.64 -16.68 12.31
N ASP A 10 -16.59 -17.49 12.45
CA ASP A 10 -15.26 -17.17 11.90
C ASP A 10 -15.27 -17.06 10.37
N ILE A 11 -15.93 -18.01 9.69
CA ILE A 11 -16.04 -17.99 8.22
C ILE A 11 -16.87 -16.82 7.74
N ILE A 12 -18.05 -16.60 8.32
CA ILE A 12 -18.95 -15.51 7.93
C ILE A 12 -18.25 -14.16 8.15
N GLY A 13 -17.61 -13.97 9.31
CA GLY A 13 -16.87 -12.75 9.61
C GLY A 13 -15.75 -12.50 8.59
N PHE A 14 -15.02 -13.55 8.21
CA PHE A 14 -13.94 -13.45 7.21
C PHE A 14 -14.50 -13.10 5.84
N LEU A 15 -15.53 -13.81 5.37
CA LEU A 15 -16.17 -13.57 4.07
C LEU A 15 -16.76 -12.16 3.99
N VAL A 16 -17.43 -11.69 5.04
CA VAL A 16 -17.96 -10.31 5.11
C VAL A 16 -16.83 -9.30 5.03
N SER A 17 -15.74 -9.50 5.78
CA SER A 17 -14.60 -8.58 5.77
C SER A 17 -13.93 -8.52 4.40
N VAL A 18 -13.73 -9.67 3.75
CA VAL A 18 -13.19 -9.76 2.38
C VAL A 18 -14.14 -9.09 1.38
N LEU A 19 -15.45 -9.35 1.47
CA LEU A 19 -16.45 -8.74 0.59
C LEU A 19 -16.45 -7.22 0.71
N LEU A 20 -16.44 -6.68 1.93
CA LEU A 20 -16.38 -5.24 2.18
C LEU A 20 -15.12 -4.60 1.55
N LEU A 21 -13.96 -5.24 1.71
CA LEU A 21 -12.73 -4.78 1.07
C LEU A 21 -12.81 -4.86 -0.46
N ILE A 22 -13.36 -5.93 -1.04
CA ILE A 22 -13.54 -6.07 -2.49
C ILE A 22 -14.46 -4.97 -3.03
N LEU A 23 -15.60 -4.73 -2.38
CA LEU A 23 -16.54 -3.67 -2.75
C LEU A 23 -15.87 -2.29 -2.71
N TYR A 24 -15.06 -2.02 -1.69
CA TYR A 24 -14.30 -0.78 -1.60
C TYR A 24 -13.31 -0.61 -2.76
N HIS A 25 -12.57 -1.66 -3.12
CA HIS A 25 -11.64 -1.63 -4.26
C HIS A 25 -12.35 -1.49 -5.60
N ALA A 26 -13.50 -2.15 -5.76
CA ALA A 26 -14.35 -2.03 -6.95
C ALA A 26 -14.87 -0.58 -7.09
N TYR A 27 -15.34 0.01 -5.99
CA TYR A 27 -15.75 1.42 -5.93
C TYR A 27 -14.62 2.37 -6.33
N LEU A 28 -13.43 2.21 -5.74
CA LEU A 28 -12.25 3.02 -6.10
C LEU A 28 -11.88 2.86 -7.57
N ARG A 29 -11.85 1.63 -8.09
CA ARG A 29 -11.51 1.34 -9.49
C ARG A 29 -12.51 1.99 -10.44
N HIS A 30 -13.80 1.97 -10.10
CA HIS A 30 -14.86 2.63 -10.86
C HIS A 30 -14.69 4.15 -10.85
N LYS A 31 -14.40 4.75 -9.69
CA LYS A 31 -14.17 6.19 -9.58
C LYS A 31 -12.93 6.64 -10.35
N VAL A 32 -11.80 5.94 -10.22
CA VAL A 32 -10.56 6.23 -10.96
C VAL A 32 -10.73 6.10 -12.47
N ARG A 33 -11.57 5.17 -12.94
CA ARG A 33 -11.90 5.04 -14.36
C ARG A 33 -12.69 6.24 -14.90
N LYS A 34 -13.54 6.85 -14.08
CA LYS A 34 -14.34 8.03 -14.46
C LYS A 34 -13.56 9.34 -14.30
N ASP A 35 -12.73 9.43 -13.27
CA ASP A 35 -11.90 10.59 -12.97
C ASP A 35 -10.48 10.13 -12.60
N PRO A 36 -9.53 10.22 -13.54
CA PRO A 36 -8.13 9.86 -13.31
C PRO A 36 -7.42 10.71 -12.25
N THR A 37 -8.01 11.82 -11.78
CA THR A 37 -7.45 12.68 -10.73
C THR A 37 -8.06 12.42 -9.36
N TYR A 38 -9.04 11.51 -9.26
CA TYR A 38 -9.77 11.24 -8.03
C TYR A 38 -8.86 10.76 -6.88
N THR A 39 -7.80 10.01 -7.19
CA THR A 39 -6.92 9.44 -6.17
C THR A 39 -5.53 10.06 -6.10
N VAL A 40 -5.00 10.14 -4.88
CA VAL A 40 -3.61 10.58 -4.61
C VAL A 40 -2.61 9.74 -5.40
N GLN A 41 -2.84 8.42 -5.53
CA GLN A 41 -1.93 7.55 -6.28
C GLN A 41 -1.88 7.90 -7.77
N ALA A 42 -3.01 8.31 -8.35
CA ALA A 42 -3.07 8.67 -9.77
C ALA A 42 -2.37 10.01 -10.03
N ILE A 43 -2.59 11.01 -9.18
CA ILE A 43 -1.85 12.29 -9.23
C ILE A 43 -0.35 12.06 -9.07
N ASN A 44 0.06 11.28 -8.07
CA ASN A 44 1.47 10.95 -7.83
C ASN A 44 2.11 10.20 -9.01
N ARG A 45 1.33 9.42 -9.76
CA ARG A 45 1.84 8.75 -10.97
C ARG A 45 2.22 9.76 -12.05
N THR A 46 1.37 10.75 -12.26
CA THR A 46 1.60 11.85 -13.20
C THR A 46 2.74 12.74 -12.72
N ALA A 47 2.75 13.11 -11.43
CA ALA A 47 3.80 13.93 -10.83
C ALA A 47 5.19 13.28 -10.98
N ARG A 48 5.33 11.99 -10.65
CA ARG A 48 6.61 11.27 -10.83
C ARG A 48 7.05 11.18 -12.29
N ARG A 49 6.10 11.05 -13.22
CA ARG A 49 6.41 11.04 -14.65
C ARG A 49 6.95 12.39 -15.11
N LEU A 50 6.22 13.47 -14.82
CA LEU A 50 6.61 14.83 -15.19
C LEU A 50 7.94 15.23 -14.53
N TRP A 51 8.14 14.82 -13.28
CA TRP A 51 9.38 15.06 -12.56
C TRP A 51 10.59 14.39 -13.23
N VAL A 52 10.50 13.11 -13.58
CA VAL A 52 11.59 12.41 -14.30
C VAL A 52 11.83 12.99 -15.68
N GLU A 53 10.77 13.28 -16.45
CA GLU A 53 10.90 13.90 -17.77
C GLU A 53 11.59 15.27 -17.68
N THR A 54 11.25 16.09 -16.69
CA THR A 54 11.87 17.40 -16.47
C THR A 54 13.36 17.25 -16.12
N LEU A 55 13.69 16.41 -15.15
CA LEU A 55 15.07 16.24 -14.68
C LEU A 55 16.01 15.73 -15.77
N MET A 56 15.58 14.73 -16.54
CA MET A 56 16.44 14.16 -17.58
C MET A 56 16.61 15.10 -18.78
N ASN A 57 15.61 15.95 -19.07
CA ASN A 57 15.71 16.97 -20.13
C ASN A 57 16.66 18.11 -19.78
N LEU A 58 16.87 18.41 -18.48
CA LEU A 58 17.87 19.39 -18.07
C LEU A 58 19.31 18.96 -18.39
N GLY A 59 19.55 17.65 -18.57
CA GLY A 59 20.83 17.10 -19.02
C GLY A 59 21.99 17.23 -18.02
N LYS A 60 21.72 17.67 -16.78
CA LYS A 60 22.70 17.82 -15.71
C LYS A 60 22.37 16.85 -14.57
N PRO A 61 23.38 16.16 -13.99
CA PRO A 61 23.15 15.32 -12.82
C PRO A 61 22.52 16.14 -11.68
N ASP A 62 21.41 15.63 -11.13
CA ASP A 62 20.69 16.27 -10.03
C ASP A 62 20.85 15.47 -8.74
N VAL A 63 21.41 16.13 -7.73
CA VAL A 63 21.59 15.58 -6.38
C VAL A 63 20.25 15.43 -5.66
N ILE A 64 19.28 16.32 -5.90
CA ILE A 64 17.94 16.29 -5.28
C ILE A 64 17.21 15.01 -5.69
N ALA A 65 17.35 14.60 -6.96
CA ALA A 65 16.79 13.37 -7.48
C ALA A 65 17.31 12.14 -6.73
N VAL A 66 18.63 12.04 -6.59
CA VAL A 66 19.29 10.93 -5.87
C VAL A 66 18.92 10.94 -4.39
N GLN A 67 18.89 12.11 -3.75
CA GLN A 67 18.51 12.24 -2.35
C GLN A 67 17.05 11.83 -2.10
N THR A 68 16.14 12.22 -2.97
CA THR A 68 14.72 11.84 -2.90
C THR A 68 14.53 10.32 -3.01
N LEU A 69 15.25 9.70 -3.96
CA LEU A 69 15.23 8.25 -4.14
C LEU A 69 15.86 7.53 -2.96
N ARG A 70 16.98 8.02 -2.42
CA ARG A 70 17.62 7.49 -1.21
C ARG A 70 16.68 7.55 -0.02
N ASN A 71 15.98 8.66 0.18
CA ASN A 71 14.98 8.79 1.25
C ASN A 71 13.83 7.79 1.09
N SER A 72 13.36 7.61 -0.14
CA SER A 72 12.31 6.62 -0.47
C SER A 72 12.80 5.19 -0.20
N THR A 73 14.04 4.86 -0.55
CA THR A 73 14.69 3.58 -0.25
C THR A 73 14.80 3.38 1.26
N MET A 74 15.26 4.37 2.03
CA MET A 74 15.36 4.27 3.50
C MET A 74 14.00 4.00 4.14
N ALA A 75 12.95 4.73 3.73
CA ALA A 75 11.59 4.51 4.23
C ALA A 75 11.07 3.10 3.88
N ALA A 76 11.31 2.63 2.66
CA ALA A 76 10.93 1.27 2.25
C ALA A 76 11.71 0.19 3.02
N THR A 77 13.00 0.41 3.30
CA THR A 77 13.83 -0.50 4.11
C THR A 77 13.29 -0.61 5.54
N PHE A 78 12.98 0.52 6.18
CA PHE A 78 12.38 0.52 7.53
C PHE A 78 11.08 -0.28 7.57
N LEU A 79 10.20 -0.08 6.58
CA LEU A 79 8.96 -0.83 6.46
C LEU A 79 9.22 -2.31 6.17
N ALA A 80 10.17 -2.68 5.32
CA ALA A 80 10.52 -4.08 5.07
C ALA A 80 11.04 -4.77 6.34
N SER A 81 11.93 -4.13 7.09
CA SER A 81 12.43 -4.63 8.38
C SER A 81 11.31 -4.80 9.39
N THR A 82 10.37 -3.86 9.43
CA THR A 82 9.17 -3.97 10.28
C THR A 82 8.35 -5.22 9.92
N ALA A 83 8.21 -5.56 8.63
CA ALA A 83 7.49 -6.76 8.21
C ALA A 83 8.20 -8.02 8.71
N VAL A 84 9.53 -8.08 8.63
CA VAL A 84 10.33 -9.20 9.15
C VAL A 84 10.14 -9.36 10.66
N LEU A 85 10.17 -8.26 11.42
CA LEU A 85 9.92 -8.30 12.88
C LEU A 85 8.52 -8.83 13.20
N LEU A 86 7.50 -8.37 12.48
CA LEU A 86 6.12 -8.85 12.65
C LEU A 86 6.00 -10.33 12.26
N ILE A 87 6.66 -10.78 11.19
CA ILE A 87 6.72 -12.19 10.78
C ILE A 87 7.31 -13.04 11.92
N MET A 88 8.43 -12.62 12.49
CA MET A 88 9.04 -13.31 13.65
C MET A 88 8.08 -13.36 14.84
N GLY A 89 7.36 -12.26 15.10
CA GLY A 89 6.31 -12.20 16.13
C GLY A 89 5.20 -13.22 15.89
N VAL A 90 4.67 -13.30 14.68
CA VAL A 90 3.61 -14.26 14.30
C VAL A 90 4.10 -15.71 14.41
N LEU A 91 5.33 -16.01 13.96
CA LEU A 91 5.92 -17.35 14.09
C LEU A 91 6.12 -17.73 15.56
N THR A 92 6.56 -16.79 16.40
CA THR A 92 6.72 -16.99 17.84
C THR A 92 5.39 -17.17 18.56
N LEU A 93 4.32 -16.51 18.09
CA LEU A 93 2.96 -16.76 18.59
C LEU A 93 2.43 -18.13 18.16
N SER A 94 2.81 -18.63 16.98
CA SER A 94 2.38 -19.96 16.52
C SER A 94 2.93 -21.08 17.39
N SER A 95 4.18 -20.98 17.86
CA SER A 95 4.80 -21.97 18.76
C SER A 95 4.26 -21.91 20.19
N GLN A 96 3.77 -20.75 20.65
CA GLN A 96 3.21 -20.55 21.99
C GLN A 96 1.70 -20.86 22.10
N SER A 97 1.07 -21.34 21.03
CA SER A 97 -0.38 -21.56 20.96
C SER A 97 -0.95 -22.61 21.94
N GLN A 98 -0.09 -23.35 22.65
CA GLN A 98 -0.47 -24.41 23.60
C GLN A 98 -0.74 -23.92 25.05
N GLY A 99 -0.94 -22.61 25.27
CA GLY A 99 -1.14 -22.03 26.61
C GLY A 99 -2.22 -20.95 26.67
N SER A 100 -3.47 -21.38 26.90
CA SER A 100 -4.69 -20.75 27.43
C SER A 100 -4.91 -19.22 27.50
N ALA A 101 -3.93 -18.32 27.58
CA ALA A 101 -4.17 -16.90 27.88
C ALA A 101 -4.88 -16.11 26.76
N TRP A 102 -4.55 -16.39 25.49
CA TRP A 102 -5.13 -15.67 24.35
C TRP A 102 -6.55 -16.13 24.01
N GLN A 103 -6.87 -17.40 24.28
CA GLN A 103 -8.18 -18.00 24.02
C GLN A 103 -9.28 -17.44 24.94
N VAL A 104 -8.91 -16.93 26.13
CA VAL A 104 -9.86 -16.30 27.07
C VAL A 104 -10.51 -15.05 26.45
N TYR A 105 -9.78 -14.32 25.60
CA TYR A 105 -10.28 -13.10 24.96
C TYR A 105 -11.08 -13.37 23.67
N ASN A 106 -11.09 -14.61 23.16
CA ASN A 106 -11.83 -15.01 21.97
C ASN A 106 -13.26 -15.46 22.32
N ALA A 107 -14.03 -14.61 23.00
CA ALA A 107 -15.32 -14.96 23.60
C ALA A 107 -16.38 -15.51 22.61
N TYR A 108 -16.27 -15.17 21.31
CA TYR A 108 -17.25 -15.50 20.29
C TYR A 108 -16.67 -16.25 19.06
N GLY A 109 -15.37 -16.55 19.08
CA GLY A 109 -14.71 -17.29 18.01
C GLY A 109 -14.39 -18.72 18.42
N THR A 110 -13.96 -19.50 17.44
CA THR A 110 -13.62 -20.91 17.65
C THR A 110 -12.25 -21.05 18.32
N ASN A 111 -12.15 -21.89 19.36
CA ASN A 111 -10.89 -22.18 20.07
C ASN A 111 -10.13 -23.41 19.53
N HIS A 112 -10.55 -23.94 18.37
CA HIS A 112 -9.87 -25.07 17.75
C HIS A 112 -8.49 -24.69 17.21
N PRO A 113 -7.45 -25.53 17.45
CA PRO A 113 -6.08 -25.26 17.01
C PRO A 113 -5.94 -25.04 15.49
N GLU A 114 -6.74 -25.72 14.69
CA GLU A 114 -6.70 -25.62 13.22
C GLU A 114 -7.11 -24.23 12.72
N VAL A 115 -8.20 -23.67 13.26
CA VAL A 115 -8.69 -22.34 12.91
C VAL A 115 -7.69 -21.28 13.39
N TRP A 116 -7.11 -21.47 14.57
CA TRP A 116 -6.06 -20.59 15.09
C TRP A 116 -4.84 -20.55 14.15
N LEU A 117 -4.34 -21.72 13.73
CA LEU A 117 -3.22 -21.81 12.80
C LEU A 117 -3.56 -21.15 11.45
N MET A 118 -4.78 -21.33 10.94
CA MET A 118 -5.25 -20.67 9.72
C MET A 118 -5.20 -19.14 9.84
N LYS A 119 -5.64 -18.55 10.97
CA LYS A 119 -5.58 -17.10 11.20
C LYS A 119 -4.13 -16.60 11.15
N LEU A 120 -3.21 -17.30 11.81
CA LEU A 120 -1.79 -16.96 11.81
C LEU A 120 -1.15 -17.12 10.42
N LEU A 121 -1.50 -18.16 9.66
CA LEU A 121 -1.03 -18.36 8.29
C LEU A 121 -1.49 -17.24 7.35
N LEU A 122 -2.74 -16.80 7.45
CA LEU A 122 -3.25 -15.69 6.64
C LEU A 122 -2.57 -14.36 6.99
N LEU A 123 -2.33 -14.10 8.27
CA LEU A 123 -1.55 -12.95 8.72
C LEU A 123 -0.10 -13.01 8.24
N LEU A 124 0.51 -14.20 8.27
CA LEU A 124 1.88 -14.43 7.81
C LEU A 124 2.02 -14.20 6.30
N ILE A 125 1.11 -14.76 5.49
CA ILE A 125 1.06 -14.54 4.03
C ILE A 125 0.92 -13.05 3.73
N ASN A 126 0.04 -12.35 4.45
CA ASN A 126 -0.13 -10.92 4.32
C ASN A 126 1.19 -10.18 4.58
N LEU A 127 1.87 -10.44 5.69
CA LEU A 127 3.16 -9.81 5.99
C LEU A 127 4.26 -10.13 4.97
N PHE A 128 4.29 -11.34 4.41
CA PHE A 128 5.22 -11.67 3.32
C PHE A 128 4.93 -10.84 2.06
N VAL A 129 3.66 -10.64 1.71
CA VAL A 129 3.29 -9.76 0.59
C VAL A 129 3.79 -8.33 0.84
N ALA A 130 3.70 -7.82 2.07
CA ALA A 130 4.25 -6.52 2.44
C ALA A 130 5.78 -6.48 2.27
N PHE A 131 6.50 -7.45 2.84
CA PHE A 131 7.95 -7.58 2.74
C PHE A 131 8.44 -7.60 1.29
N PHE A 132 7.90 -8.49 0.45
CA PHE A 132 8.30 -8.59 -0.95
C PHE A 132 7.95 -7.33 -1.74
N SER A 133 6.83 -6.68 -1.43
CA SER A 133 6.45 -5.41 -2.06
C SER A 133 7.45 -4.30 -1.73
N PHE A 134 7.83 -4.13 -0.47
CA PHE A 134 8.84 -3.12 -0.10
C PHE A 134 10.23 -3.46 -0.66
N SER A 135 10.61 -4.74 -0.67
CA SER A 135 11.86 -5.21 -1.30
C SER A 135 11.92 -4.87 -2.80
N MET A 136 10.82 -5.10 -3.54
CA MET A 136 10.73 -4.72 -4.95
C MET A 136 10.75 -3.20 -5.15
N ALA A 137 10.12 -2.43 -4.26
CA ALA A 137 10.21 -0.97 -4.30
C ALA A 137 11.66 -0.48 -4.13
N ILE A 138 12.39 -1.01 -3.15
CA ILE A 138 13.82 -0.74 -2.91
C ILE A 138 14.65 -1.01 -4.15
N ARG A 139 14.49 -2.20 -4.75
CA ARG A 139 15.23 -2.59 -5.96
C ARG A 139 15.03 -1.57 -7.09
N ILE A 140 13.78 -1.19 -7.35
CA ILE A 140 13.47 -0.29 -8.46
C ILE A 140 13.89 1.15 -8.16
N TYR A 141 13.75 1.64 -6.91
CA TYR A 141 14.29 2.95 -6.52
C TYR A 141 15.80 3.02 -6.74
N ASN A 142 16.54 1.97 -6.38
CA ASN A 142 17.98 1.91 -6.61
C ASN A 142 18.31 1.93 -8.12
N HIS A 143 17.58 1.17 -8.94
CA HIS A 143 17.75 1.21 -10.40
C HIS A 143 17.47 2.61 -10.97
N VAL A 144 16.36 3.24 -10.58
CA VAL A 144 16.04 4.61 -11.00
C VAL A 144 17.10 5.61 -10.54
N GLY A 145 17.70 5.39 -9.36
CA GLY A 145 18.77 6.24 -8.82
C GLY A 145 20.00 6.33 -9.73
N PHE A 146 20.35 5.24 -10.42
CA PHE A 146 21.39 5.26 -11.45
C PHE A 146 20.87 5.90 -12.75
N LEU A 147 19.67 5.52 -13.19
CA LEU A 147 19.13 5.89 -14.51
C LEU A 147 18.77 7.38 -14.63
N ILE A 148 18.31 8.01 -13.55
CA ILE A 148 17.75 9.38 -13.60
C ILE A 148 18.80 10.45 -13.95
N ASN A 149 20.08 10.16 -13.74
CA ASN A 149 21.19 11.07 -14.04
C ASN A 149 21.95 10.71 -15.34
N VAL A 150 21.48 9.72 -16.09
CA VAL A 150 22.07 9.39 -17.40
C VAL A 150 21.60 10.44 -18.42
N PRO A 151 22.51 11.22 -19.03
CA PRO A 151 22.13 12.25 -20.01
C PRO A 151 21.48 11.62 -21.24
N LEU A 152 20.38 12.23 -21.71
CA LEU A 152 19.68 11.77 -22.92
C LEU A 152 20.52 11.93 -24.19
N SER A 153 21.53 12.79 -24.19
CA SER A 153 22.45 13.01 -25.32
C SER A 153 23.28 11.77 -25.70
N LEU A 154 23.40 10.79 -24.81
CA LEU A 154 24.08 9.53 -25.09
C LEU A 154 23.31 8.62 -26.07
N ASN A 155 22.06 8.99 -26.44
CA ASN A 155 21.26 8.37 -27.51
C ASN A 155 21.19 6.83 -27.46
N HIS A 156 21.12 6.24 -26.27
CA HIS A 156 20.97 4.79 -26.12
C HIS A 156 19.50 4.37 -26.36
N PRO A 157 19.20 3.42 -27.29
CA PRO A 157 17.84 3.10 -27.72
C PRO A 157 16.88 2.70 -26.58
N SER A 158 17.40 2.04 -25.55
CA SER A 158 16.61 1.54 -24.41
C SER A 158 16.46 2.53 -23.26
N LEU A 159 17.12 3.70 -23.31
CA LEU A 159 17.15 4.68 -22.22
C LEU A 159 16.38 5.94 -22.64
N SER A 160 15.13 6.02 -22.21
CA SER A 160 14.29 7.22 -22.37
C SER A 160 13.73 7.68 -21.03
N ALA A 161 13.47 8.98 -20.90
CA ALA A 161 12.85 9.52 -19.69
C ALA A 161 11.50 8.86 -19.37
N LYS A 162 10.72 8.50 -20.40
CA LYS A 162 9.48 7.74 -20.26
C LYS A 162 9.71 6.35 -19.65
N HIS A 163 10.79 5.67 -20.04
CA HIS A 163 11.15 4.37 -19.48
C HIS A 163 11.54 4.48 -18.00
N VAL A 164 12.38 5.47 -17.64
CA VAL A 164 12.77 5.73 -16.25
C VAL A 164 11.56 6.12 -15.40
N ALA A 165 10.65 6.94 -15.92
CA ALA A 165 9.39 7.30 -15.27
C ALA A 165 8.48 6.08 -15.03
N ALA A 166 8.45 5.12 -15.96
CA ALA A 166 7.69 3.88 -15.81
C ALA A 166 8.26 3.00 -14.70
N HIS A 167 9.60 2.91 -14.57
CA HIS A 167 10.26 2.26 -13.44
C HIS A 167 9.92 2.94 -12.12
N LEU A 168 10.07 4.27 -12.04
CA LEU A 168 9.76 5.01 -10.82
C LEU A 168 8.29 4.85 -10.39
N ASN A 169 7.37 4.81 -11.35
CA ASN A 169 5.96 4.52 -11.07
C ASN A 169 5.71 3.08 -10.63
N SER A 170 6.48 2.12 -11.15
CA SER A 170 6.44 0.73 -10.69
C SER A 170 6.93 0.61 -9.24
N ALA A 171 8.02 1.29 -8.86
CA ALA A 171 8.48 1.36 -7.47
C ALA A 171 7.38 1.91 -6.55
N GLY A 172 6.76 3.02 -6.98
CA GLY A 172 5.63 3.62 -6.28
C GLY A 172 4.42 2.71 -6.12
N LYS A 173 4.13 1.88 -7.12
CA LYS A 173 3.06 0.87 -7.08
C LYS A 173 3.37 -0.20 -6.03
N TYR A 174 4.58 -0.76 -6.04
CA TYR A 174 5.01 -1.74 -5.04
C TYR A 174 4.96 -1.15 -3.62
N TYR A 175 5.44 0.08 -3.43
CA TYR A 175 5.34 0.77 -2.14
C TYR A 175 3.87 0.91 -1.69
N SER A 176 2.98 1.30 -2.60
CA SER A 176 1.54 1.41 -2.31
C SER A 176 0.91 0.07 -1.96
N ILE A 177 1.30 -1.02 -2.65
CA ILE A 177 0.83 -2.38 -2.32
C ILE A 177 1.31 -2.76 -0.91
N GLY A 178 2.58 -2.53 -0.57
CA GLY A 178 3.10 -2.81 0.77
C GLY A 178 2.31 -2.07 1.86
N MET A 179 2.04 -0.77 1.68
CA MET A 179 1.23 0.02 2.61
C MET A 179 -0.20 -0.51 2.75
N ARG A 180 -0.84 -0.91 1.64
CA ARG A 180 -2.18 -1.52 1.66
C ARG A 180 -2.20 -2.81 2.46
N THR A 181 -1.20 -3.65 2.27
CA THR A 181 -1.06 -4.90 2.99
C THR A 181 -0.93 -4.66 4.49
N TYR A 182 -0.19 -3.64 4.92
CA TYR A 182 -0.17 -3.24 6.34
C TYR A 182 -1.51 -2.77 6.88
N TYR A 183 -2.32 -2.08 6.10
CA TYR A 183 -3.67 -1.76 6.52
C TYR A 183 -4.52 -3.03 6.73
N TYR A 184 -4.33 -4.08 5.93
CA TYR A 184 -5.02 -5.36 6.10
C TYR A 184 -4.49 -6.21 7.27
N CYS A 185 -3.27 -5.95 7.75
CA CYS A 185 -2.80 -6.57 9.00
C CYS A 185 -3.73 -6.21 10.18
N VAL A 186 -4.32 -5.01 10.20
CA VAL A 186 -5.17 -4.56 11.31
C VAL A 186 -6.37 -5.50 11.54
N PRO A 187 -7.29 -5.73 10.57
CA PRO A 187 -8.39 -6.66 10.78
C PRO A 187 -7.92 -8.10 11.05
N LEU A 188 -6.82 -8.55 10.43
CA LEU A 188 -6.27 -9.90 10.66
C LEU A 188 -5.75 -10.08 12.10
N VAL A 189 -5.10 -9.07 12.68
CA VAL A 189 -4.68 -9.08 14.09
C VAL A 189 -5.91 -9.06 15.00
N PHE A 190 -6.92 -8.24 14.70
CA PHE A 190 -8.15 -8.20 15.47
C PHE A 190 -8.93 -9.52 15.42
N TRP A 191 -8.77 -10.29 14.34
CA TRP A 191 -9.37 -11.63 14.20
C TRP A 191 -8.82 -12.65 15.21
N LEU A 192 -7.60 -12.45 15.71
CA LEU A 192 -7.03 -13.28 16.78
C LEU A 192 -7.85 -13.17 18.09
N PHE A 193 -8.53 -12.04 18.29
CA PHE A 193 -9.43 -11.81 19.44
C PHE A 193 -10.90 -12.13 19.13
N GLY A 194 -11.22 -12.46 17.89
CA GLY A 194 -12.55 -12.93 17.48
C GLY A 194 -13.07 -12.32 16.18
N PRO A 195 -14.04 -12.99 15.53
CA PRO A 195 -14.53 -12.58 14.21
C PRO A 195 -15.26 -11.23 14.22
N HIS A 196 -15.97 -10.89 15.30
CA HIS A 196 -16.66 -9.60 15.41
C HIS A 196 -15.69 -8.42 15.44
N LEU A 197 -14.57 -8.56 16.16
CA LEU A 197 -13.53 -7.55 16.23
C LEU A 197 -12.85 -7.33 14.88
N MET A 198 -12.63 -8.40 14.11
CA MET A 198 -12.16 -8.29 12.72
C MET A 198 -13.13 -7.50 11.83
N VAL A 199 -14.43 -7.78 11.92
CA VAL A 199 -15.45 -7.06 11.12
C VAL A 199 -15.50 -5.59 11.52
N LEU A 200 -15.49 -5.28 12.83
CA LEU A 200 -15.45 -3.90 13.32
C LEU A 200 -14.19 -3.16 12.85
N ALA A 201 -13.03 -3.80 12.95
CA ALA A 201 -11.77 -3.25 12.43
C ALA A 201 -11.83 -3.01 10.91
N THR A 202 -12.46 -3.91 10.16
CA THR A 202 -12.66 -3.74 8.71
C THR A 202 -13.57 -2.56 8.38
N ILE A 203 -14.68 -2.42 9.10
CA ILE A 203 -15.61 -1.28 8.94
C ILE A 203 -14.90 0.04 9.29
N ALA A 204 -14.08 0.07 10.35
CA ALA A 204 -13.29 1.24 10.72
C ALA A 204 -12.15 1.54 9.73
N LEU A 205 -11.60 0.51 9.07
CA LEU A 205 -10.53 0.67 8.10
C LEU A 205 -11.01 1.35 6.81
N ILE A 206 -12.23 1.07 6.35
CA ILE A 206 -12.78 1.64 5.11
C ILE A 206 -12.77 3.19 5.07
N PRO A 207 -13.29 3.93 6.08
CA PRO A 207 -13.24 5.39 6.07
C PRO A 207 -11.82 5.94 6.15
N LEU A 208 -10.91 5.24 6.85
CA LEU A 208 -9.49 5.61 6.88
C LEU A 208 -8.86 5.50 5.49
N LEU A 209 -9.10 4.37 4.80
CA LEU A 209 -8.65 4.20 3.42
C LEU A 209 -9.27 5.25 2.50
N TYR A 210 -10.55 5.53 2.65
CA TYR A 210 -11.25 6.53 1.85
C TYR A 210 -10.61 7.92 1.97
N LYS A 211 -10.27 8.33 3.20
CA LYS A 211 -9.58 9.60 3.46
C LYS A 211 -8.18 9.62 2.85
N HIS A 212 -7.42 8.54 2.99
CA HIS A 212 -6.04 8.45 2.51
C HIS A 212 -5.94 8.38 0.97
N ASP A 213 -6.93 7.77 0.32
CA ASP A 213 -6.93 7.59 -1.13
C ASP A 213 -7.40 8.80 -1.90
N ARG A 214 -8.25 9.63 -1.29
CA ARG A 214 -8.86 10.77 -1.95
C ARG A 214 -7.85 11.92 -2.10
N ALA A 215 -7.68 12.39 -3.33
CA ALA A 215 -6.91 13.60 -3.57
C ALA A 215 -7.58 14.82 -2.93
N PRO A 216 -6.82 15.74 -2.29
CA PRO A 216 -7.35 17.03 -1.88
C PRO A 216 -7.94 17.77 -3.09
N LYS A 217 -9.12 18.38 -2.91
CA LYS A 217 -9.69 19.25 -3.93
C LYS A 217 -8.90 20.55 -3.94
N VAL A 218 -8.16 20.82 -5.01
CA VAL A 218 -7.55 22.13 -5.23
C VAL A 218 -8.61 23.00 -5.93
N PRO A 219 -9.08 24.11 -5.34
CA PRO A 219 -9.89 25.08 -6.05
C PRO A 219 -9.07 25.62 -7.22
N VAL A 220 -9.63 25.62 -8.43
CA VAL A 220 -8.99 26.29 -9.57
C VAL A 220 -9.14 27.79 -9.34
N THR A 221 -8.13 28.42 -8.74
CA THR A 221 -8.01 29.88 -8.70
C THR A 221 -7.50 30.31 -10.07
N ILE A 222 -8.39 30.68 -10.98
CA ILE A 222 -7.99 31.39 -12.21
C ILE A 222 -7.50 32.78 -11.75
N PRO A 223 -6.25 33.18 -12.05
CA PRO A 223 -5.81 34.54 -11.78
C PRO A 223 -6.72 35.52 -12.53
N ARG A 224 -7.47 36.35 -11.78
CA ARG A 224 -8.17 37.52 -12.35
C ARG A 224 -7.09 38.48 -12.86
N GLY A 225 -6.90 38.55 -14.18
CA GLY A 225 -5.95 39.47 -14.81
C GLY A 225 -5.41 39.04 -16.18
N ALA A 226 -5.64 37.79 -16.62
CA ALA A 226 -5.16 37.34 -17.92
C ALA A 226 -6.08 37.70 -19.12
N LEU A 227 -7.08 38.57 -18.91
CA LEU A 227 -8.04 38.98 -19.96
C LEU A 227 -8.06 40.48 -20.22
N ASP A 228 -7.25 41.28 -19.50
CA ASP A 228 -7.31 42.75 -19.57
C ASP A 228 -6.15 43.38 -20.35
N ASP A 229 -5.22 42.58 -20.90
CA ASP A 229 -4.04 43.03 -21.64
C ASP A 229 -4.14 42.70 -23.16
N GLU A 230 -5.29 43.00 -23.80
CA GLU A 230 -5.37 43.14 -25.25
C GLU A 230 -5.26 44.64 -25.59
N PRO A 231 -4.20 45.11 -26.27
CA PRO A 231 -4.10 46.50 -26.69
C PRO A 231 -4.96 46.74 -27.94
N ASP A 232 -5.86 47.72 -27.86
CA ASP A 232 -6.57 48.33 -29.00
C ASP A 232 -5.62 48.98 -30.01
#